data_AF-A0A0G3UY94-F1
#
_entry.id   AF-A0A0G3UY94-F1
#
_cell.length_a   1.000
_cell.length_b   1.000
_cell.length_c   1.000
_cell.angle_alpha   90.00
_cell.angle_beta   90.00
_cell.angle_gamma   90.00
#
_symmetry.space_group_name_H-M   'P 1'
#
loop_
_entity.id
_entity.type
_entity.pdbx_description
1 polymer ?
#
loop_
_entity_poly.entity_id
_entity_poly.type
_entity_poly.pdbx_seq_one_letter_code
_entity_poly.pdbx_strand_id
1 'polypeptide(L)'
;MSTPREQEIESTTPRPGQRKGATKQNPTDFEIDQRRLQVGRLLSEKVPQSEIAECLGISRSTLTRDLTAIKAEWRSQVRVQYTEAIAQEIATLDELERRIWVTHLNAFGDDSVSEFSLKAVGALLSIKDRRYRLLGLVGTPKPEIRPVPTLTREEHEEAESAMFWNTMGDYLGA
;
A
#
# COMPACT_ATOMS: atom_id res chain seq x y z
N MET A 1 -14.40 -43.30 84.85
CA MET A 1 -13.52 -43.79 83.77
C MET A 1 -13.74 -42.89 82.57
N SER A 2 -12.86 -41.90 82.40
CA SER A 2 -12.94 -40.90 81.33
C SER A 2 -11.57 -40.87 80.66
N THR A 3 -11.50 -41.30 79.41
CA THR A 3 -10.28 -41.24 78.60
C THR A 3 -10.12 -39.84 77.99
N PRO A 4 -8.91 -39.23 78.06
CA PRO A 4 -8.65 -37.95 77.42
C PRO A 4 -8.46 -38.16 75.91
N ARG A 5 -9.14 -37.35 75.12
CA ARG A 5 -9.07 -37.34 73.66
C ARG A 5 -7.82 -36.57 73.24
N GLU A 6 -6.82 -37.29 72.76
CA GLU A 6 -5.60 -36.74 72.17
C GLU A 6 -5.97 -35.81 71.02
N GLN A 7 -5.55 -34.55 71.12
CA GLN A 7 -5.66 -33.57 70.05
C GLN A 7 -4.39 -33.68 69.20
N GLU A 8 -4.51 -34.27 68.03
CA GLU A 8 -3.48 -34.27 66.99
C GLU A 8 -3.33 -32.84 66.45
N ILE A 9 -2.18 -32.24 66.70
CA ILE A 9 -1.79 -30.94 66.15
C ILE A 9 -1.14 -31.23 64.80
N GLU A 10 -1.94 -31.16 63.72
CA GLU A 10 -1.46 -31.22 62.34
C GLU A 10 -0.53 -30.02 62.07
N SER A 11 0.78 -30.27 62.11
CA SER A 11 1.80 -29.34 61.66
C SER A 11 1.69 -29.14 60.14
N THR A 12 0.94 -28.12 59.73
CA THR A 12 0.90 -27.65 58.34
C THR A 12 2.23 -27.00 57.97
N THR A 13 3.13 -27.76 57.37
CA THR A 13 4.36 -27.24 56.78
C THR A 13 4.00 -26.33 55.59
N PRO A 14 4.53 -25.09 55.49
CA PRO A 14 4.25 -24.22 54.36
C PRO A 14 4.84 -24.81 53.08
N ARG A 15 3.99 -25.13 52.11
CA ARG A 15 4.39 -25.61 50.79
C ARG A 15 5.20 -24.49 50.09
N PRO A 16 6.43 -24.74 49.61
CA PRO A 16 7.22 -23.76 48.86
C PRO A 16 6.60 -23.59 47.46
N GLY A 17 5.53 -22.81 47.38
CA GLY A 17 4.75 -22.59 46.18
C GLY A 17 4.75 -21.13 45.77
N GLN A 18 5.19 -20.87 44.53
CA GLN A 18 4.95 -19.66 43.75
C GLN A 18 5.83 -18.44 44.07
N ARG A 19 7.07 -18.50 43.59
CA ARG A 19 7.77 -17.26 43.19
C ARG A 19 6.95 -16.61 42.08
N LYS A 20 6.29 -15.48 42.38
CA LYS A 20 5.67 -14.60 41.39
C LYS A 20 6.76 -14.25 40.36
N GLY A 21 6.65 -14.82 39.16
CA GLY A 21 7.58 -14.55 38.07
C GLY A 21 7.56 -13.06 37.76
N ALA A 22 8.74 -12.43 37.72
CA ALA A 22 8.87 -11.04 37.33
C ALA A 22 8.19 -10.84 35.97
N THR A 23 7.17 -9.98 35.94
CA THR A 23 6.47 -9.61 34.71
C THR A 23 7.49 -8.96 33.79
N LYS A 24 7.80 -9.62 32.66
CA LYS A 24 8.61 -8.99 31.60
C LYS A 24 7.87 -7.73 31.17
N GLN A 25 8.49 -6.57 31.40
CA GLN A 25 7.95 -5.32 30.90
C GLN A 25 7.94 -5.38 29.37
N ASN A 26 6.82 -4.99 28.77
CA ASN A 26 6.74 -4.86 27.32
C ASN A 26 7.70 -3.74 26.88
N PRO A 27 8.44 -3.92 25.77
CA PRO A 27 9.30 -2.88 25.26
C PRO A 27 8.47 -1.63 24.93
N THR A 28 9.03 -0.47 25.22
CA THR A 28 8.45 0.83 24.87
C THR A 28 8.52 1.04 23.35
N ASP A 29 7.64 1.88 22.80
CA ASP A 29 7.64 2.21 21.37
C ASP A 29 8.99 2.77 20.91
N PHE A 30 9.63 3.58 21.76
CA PHE A 30 10.96 4.13 21.50
C PHE A 30 12.04 3.04 21.35
N GLU A 31 12.03 2.01 22.20
CA GLU A 31 12.98 0.89 22.09
C GLU A 31 12.76 0.07 20.82
N ILE A 32 11.49 -0.08 20.41
CA ILE A 32 11.14 -0.75 19.16
C ILE A 32 11.68 0.04 17.97
N ASP A 33 11.52 1.36 17.95
CA ASP A 33 11.98 2.21 16.87
C ASP A 33 13.52 2.29 16.80
N GLN A 34 14.19 2.40 17.94
CA GLN A 34 15.66 2.31 18.00
C GLN A 34 16.16 0.98 17.44
N ARG A 35 15.50 -0.13 17.81
CA ARG A 35 15.85 -1.44 17.27
C ARG A 35 15.61 -1.51 15.76
N ARG A 36 14.52 -0.98 15.25
CA ARG A 36 14.23 -0.93 13.80
C ARG A 36 15.26 -0.12 13.03
N LEU A 37 15.75 0.99 13.59
CA LEU A 37 16.84 1.77 13.00
C LEU A 37 18.12 0.93 12.87
N GLN A 38 18.48 0.17 13.91
CA GLN A 38 19.64 -0.73 13.88
C GLN A 38 19.46 -1.86 12.85
N VAL A 39 18.30 -2.50 12.83
CA VAL A 39 17.95 -3.53 11.84
C VAL A 39 18.04 -2.96 10.42
N GLY A 40 17.49 -1.76 10.19
CA GLY A 40 17.52 -1.09 8.89
C GLY A 40 18.94 -0.80 8.41
N ARG A 41 19.81 -0.35 9.32
CA ARG A 41 21.23 -0.14 9.02
C ARG A 41 21.93 -1.43 8.60
N LEU A 42 21.83 -2.49 9.39
CA LEU A 42 22.46 -3.79 9.07
C LEU A 42 21.93 -4.38 7.76
N LEU A 43 20.63 -4.21 7.49
CA LEU A 43 20.03 -4.63 6.22
C LEU A 43 20.60 -3.86 5.02
N SER A 44 20.88 -2.56 5.17
CA SER A 44 21.50 -1.73 4.13
C SER A 44 22.94 -2.17 3.83
N GLU A 45 23.65 -2.66 4.86
CA GLU A 45 25.01 -3.24 4.78
C GLU A 45 25.01 -4.69 4.24
N LYS A 46 23.84 -5.22 3.83
CA LYS A 46 23.65 -6.58 3.29
C LYS A 46 23.97 -7.72 4.26
N VAL A 47 23.93 -7.47 5.57
CA VAL A 47 24.08 -8.51 6.59
C VAL A 47 22.91 -9.51 6.51
N PRO A 48 23.15 -10.83 6.56
CA PRO A 48 22.07 -11.82 6.48
C PRO A 48 21.19 -11.79 7.74
N GLN A 49 19.90 -12.09 7.58
CA GLN A 49 18.90 -11.97 8.66
C GLN A 49 19.21 -12.83 9.89
N SER A 50 19.84 -14.00 9.70
CA SER A 50 20.28 -14.85 10.80
C SER A 50 21.30 -14.14 11.68
N GLU A 51 22.31 -13.52 11.07
CA GLU A 51 23.34 -12.77 11.78
C GLU A 51 22.77 -11.51 12.44
N ILE A 52 21.83 -10.81 11.78
CA ILE A 52 21.16 -9.65 12.39
C ILE A 52 20.43 -10.04 13.68
N ALA A 53 19.70 -11.16 13.68
CA ALA A 53 18.99 -11.63 14.87
C ALA A 53 19.94 -11.96 16.02
N GLU A 54 21.08 -12.58 15.70
CA GLU A 54 22.13 -12.93 16.66
C GLU A 54 22.84 -11.69 17.19
N CYS A 55 23.25 -10.77 16.33
CA CYS A 55 23.91 -9.51 16.70
C CYS A 55 23.07 -8.65 17.63
N LEU A 56 21.75 -8.60 17.43
CA LEU A 56 20.82 -7.80 18.24
C LEU A 56 20.20 -8.56 19.40
N GLY A 57 20.50 -9.86 19.55
CA GLY A 57 19.95 -10.70 20.61
C GLY A 57 18.42 -10.84 20.56
N ILE A 58 17.82 -10.79 19.37
CA ILE A 58 16.36 -10.86 19.19
C ILE A 58 15.92 -12.15 18.52
N SER A 59 14.67 -12.55 18.76
CA SER A 59 14.09 -13.71 18.07
C SER A 59 13.91 -13.41 16.57
N ARG A 60 14.06 -14.45 15.74
CA ARG A 60 13.76 -14.36 14.30
C ARG A 60 12.35 -13.85 14.01
N SER A 61 11.37 -14.22 14.84
CA SER A 61 9.99 -13.72 14.73
C SER A 61 9.88 -12.21 14.96
N THR A 62 10.63 -11.66 15.93
CA THR A 62 10.69 -10.22 16.20
C THR A 62 11.35 -9.49 15.03
N LEU A 63 12.47 -10.03 14.53
CA LEU A 63 13.15 -9.50 13.35
C LEU A 63 12.21 -9.45 12.13
N THR A 64 11.46 -10.52 11.85
CA THR A 64 10.51 -10.54 10.72
C THR A 64 9.43 -9.46 10.86
N ARG A 65 8.92 -9.22 12.07
CA ARG A 65 7.94 -8.13 12.31
C ARG A 65 8.55 -6.76 12.08
N ASP A 66 9.76 -6.53 12.57
CA ASP A 66 10.48 -5.27 12.39
C ASP A 66 10.82 -5.03 10.91
N LEU A 67 11.25 -6.05 10.18
CA LEU A 67 11.49 -5.96 8.74
C LEU A 67 10.22 -5.63 7.94
N THR A 68 9.06 -6.17 8.33
CA THR A 68 7.77 -5.82 7.72
C THR A 68 7.44 -4.35 7.95
N ALA A 69 7.64 -3.84 9.17
CA ALA A 69 7.42 -2.44 9.51
C ALA A 69 8.34 -1.51 8.72
N ILE A 70 9.65 -1.79 8.70
CA ILE A 70 10.65 -1.02 7.95
C ILE A 70 10.30 -0.98 6.45
N LYS A 71 9.95 -2.12 5.86
CA LYS A 71 9.55 -2.17 4.44
C LYS A 71 8.28 -1.37 4.15
N ALA A 72 7.31 -1.37 5.06
CA ALA A 72 6.10 -0.58 4.92
C ALA A 72 6.42 0.92 4.98
N GLU A 73 7.26 1.33 5.93
CA GLU A 73 7.72 2.70 6.09
C GLU A 73 8.47 3.19 4.85
N TRP A 74 9.46 2.43 4.36
CA TRP A 74 10.22 2.79 3.15
C TRP A 74 9.32 2.90 1.92
N ARG A 75 8.35 2.00 1.75
CA ARG A 75 7.36 2.12 0.65
C ARG A 75 6.54 3.39 0.78
N SER A 76 6.14 3.76 1.99
CA SER A 76 5.41 4.99 2.25
C SER A 76 6.26 6.21 1.90
N GLN A 77 7.51 6.27 2.38
CA GLN A 77 8.44 7.36 2.08
C GLN A 77 8.71 7.49 0.58
N VAL A 78 9.00 6.38 -0.11
CA VAL A 78 9.20 6.35 -1.57
C VAL A 78 7.95 6.84 -2.29
N ARG A 79 6.74 6.44 -1.85
CA ARG A 79 5.49 6.93 -2.44
C ARG A 79 5.37 8.45 -2.30
N VAL A 80 5.64 9.00 -1.12
CA VAL A 80 5.60 10.46 -0.90
C VAL A 80 6.62 11.18 -1.79
N GLN A 81 7.87 10.73 -1.78
CA GLN A 81 8.94 11.32 -2.61
C GLN A 81 8.61 11.24 -4.10
N TYR A 82 8.04 10.13 -4.56
CA TYR A 82 7.61 9.95 -5.94
C TYR A 82 6.48 10.91 -6.31
N THR A 83 5.47 11.08 -5.45
CA THR A 83 4.38 12.04 -5.66
C THR A 83 4.90 13.48 -5.70
N GLU A 84 5.82 13.83 -4.80
CA GLU A 84 6.44 15.16 -4.78
C GLU A 84 7.26 15.42 -6.06
N ALA A 85 8.06 14.46 -6.50
CA ALA A 85 8.83 14.56 -7.74
C ALA A 85 7.92 14.73 -8.97
N ILE A 86 6.80 13.99 -9.04
CA ILE A 86 5.80 14.18 -10.10
C ILE A 86 5.21 15.60 -10.04
N ALA A 87 4.87 16.10 -8.86
CA ALA A 87 4.29 17.43 -8.70
C ALA A 87 5.25 18.54 -9.19
N GLN A 88 6.54 18.43 -8.83
CA GLN A 88 7.58 19.37 -9.28
C GLN A 88 7.77 19.32 -10.80
N GLU A 89 7.78 18.13 -11.39
CA GLU A 89 7.89 17.95 -12.83
C GLU A 89 6.68 18.53 -13.57
N ILE A 90 5.45 18.29 -13.09
CA ILE A 90 4.24 18.88 -13.68
C ILE A 90 4.28 20.40 -13.59
N ALA A 91 4.69 20.97 -12.47
CA ALA A 91 4.82 22.43 -12.31
C ALA A 91 5.84 23.03 -13.30
N THR A 92 6.94 22.32 -13.53
CA THR A 92 7.96 22.71 -14.53
C THR A 92 7.38 22.67 -15.95
N LEU A 93 6.60 21.63 -16.29
CA LEU A 93 5.93 21.52 -17.58
C LEU A 93 4.87 22.62 -17.78
N ASP A 94 4.13 23.00 -16.74
CA ASP A 94 3.16 24.10 -16.78
C ASP A 94 3.83 25.46 -17.02
N GLU A 95 4.98 25.69 -16.39
CA GLU A 95 5.82 26.87 -16.65
C GLU A 95 6.29 26.94 -18.10
N LEU A 96 6.80 25.83 -18.64
CA LEU A 96 7.26 25.74 -20.03
C LEU A 96 6.11 25.95 -21.02
N GLU A 97 4.96 25.34 -20.77
CA GLU A 97 3.74 25.53 -21.55
C GLU A 97 3.36 27.01 -21.61
N ARG A 98 3.27 27.68 -20.45
CA ARG A 98 2.93 29.11 -20.38
C ARG A 98 3.93 29.97 -21.14
N ARG A 99 5.22 29.66 -21.03
CA ARG A 99 6.27 30.39 -21.75
C ARG A 99 6.10 30.27 -23.25
N ILE A 100 5.89 29.05 -23.76
CA ILE A 100 5.65 28.81 -25.19
C ILE A 100 4.41 29.59 -25.68
N TRP A 101 3.33 29.59 -24.90
CA TRP A 101 2.12 30.34 -25.22
C TRP A 101 2.39 31.85 -25.35
N VAL A 102 3.06 32.44 -24.37
CA VAL A 102 3.34 33.88 -24.36
C VAL A 102 4.29 34.29 -25.49
N THR A 103 5.37 33.52 -25.73
CA THR A 103 6.41 33.92 -26.70
C THR A 103 6.03 33.64 -28.13
N HIS A 104 5.28 32.57 -28.39
CA HIS A 104 5.02 32.13 -29.76
C HIS A 104 3.57 32.30 -30.17
N LEU A 105 2.59 32.02 -29.31
CA LEU A 105 1.18 31.94 -29.73
C LEU A 105 0.42 33.26 -29.59
N ASN A 106 0.79 34.12 -28.62
CA ASN A 106 0.16 35.44 -28.48
C ASN A 106 0.65 36.47 -29.52
N ALA A 107 1.72 36.16 -30.28
CA ALA A 107 2.24 37.02 -31.32
C ALA A 107 1.48 36.88 -32.67
N PHE A 108 0.51 35.97 -32.77
CA PHE A 108 -0.29 35.77 -33.97
C PHE A 108 -1.44 36.78 -34.05
N GLY A 109 -1.11 37.98 -34.51
CA GLY A 109 -2.06 38.97 -35.01
C GLY A 109 -2.14 39.03 -36.55
N ASP A 110 -1.40 38.17 -37.26
CA ASP A 110 -1.29 38.20 -38.72
C ASP A 110 -1.34 36.76 -39.27
N ASP A 111 -2.19 36.52 -40.28
CA ASP A 111 -2.68 35.19 -40.75
C ASP A 111 -1.61 34.24 -41.33
N SER A 112 -0.32 34.58 -41.25
CA SER A 112 0.76 33.72 -41.76
C SER A 112 1.16 32.67 -40.71
N VAL A 113 0.81 31.40 -40.97
CA VAL A 113 1.34 30.26 -40.23
C VAL A 113 2.86 30.20 -40.42
N SER A 114 3.61 30.60 -39.41
CA SER A 114 5.08 30.55 -39.41
C SER A 114 5.58 29.13 -39.11
N GLU A 115 6.72 28.73 -39.69
CA GLU A 115 7.40 27.47 -39.35
C GLU A 115 7.67 27.36 -37.84
N PHE A 116 7.91 28.50 -37.19
CA PHE A 116 8.10 28.59 -35.74
C PHE A 116 6.83 28.20 -34.96
N SER A 117 5.63 28.47 -35.49
CA SER A 117 4.35 28.10 -34.87
C SER A 117 4.19 26.58 -34.79
N LEU A 118 4.55 25.87 -35.86
CA LEU A 118 4.43 24.41 -35.92
C LEU A 118 5.37 23.73 -34.92
N LYS A 119 6.59 24.26 -34.76
CA LYS A 119 7.55 23.77 -33.73
C LYS A 119 7.02 24.02 -32.32
N ALA A 120 6.44 25.19 -32.05
CA ALA A 120 5.82 25.49 -30.75
C ALA A 120 4.64 24.55 -30.43
N VAL A 121 3.76 24.29 -31.42
CA VAL A 121 2.65 23.33 -31.27
C VAL A 121 3.18 21.91 -31.01
N GLY A 122 4.20 21.47 -31.75
CA GLY A 122 4.85 20.18 -31.51
C GLY A 122 5.44 20.06 -30.10
N ALA A 123 6.06 21.13 -29.59
CA ALA A 123 6.58 21.17 -28.22
C ALA A 123 5.44 21.08 -27.18
N LEU A 124 4.33 21.79 -27.39
CA LEU A 124 3.15 21.70 -26.52
C LEU A 124 2.55 20.29 -26.49
N LEU A 125 2.38 19.65 -27.64
CA LEU A 125 1.89 18.26 -27.72
C LEU A 125 2.84 17.30 -26.98
N SER A 126 4.15 17.49 -27.12
CA SER A 126 5.16 16.69 -26.40
C SER A 126 5.08 16.89 -24.88
N ILE A 127 4.84 18.13 -24.41
CA ILE A 127 4.62 18.44 -23.00
C ILE A 127 3.37 17.72 -22.47
N LYS A 128 2.25 17.76 -23.22
CA LYS A 128 1.01 17.08 -22.83
C LYS A 128 1.18 15.56 -22.76
N ASP A 129 1.84 14.95 -23.75
CA ASP A 129 2.10 13.52 -23.75
C ASP A 129 2.96 13.10 -22.54
N ARG A 130 4.03 13.85 -22.23
CA ARG A 130 4.85 13.61 -21.04
C ARG A 130 4.02 13.72 -19.75
N ARG A 131 3.14 14.71 -19.63
CA ARG A 131 2.23 14.85 -18.48
C ARG A 131 1.31 13.65 -18.35
N TYR A 132 0.74 13.17 -19.44
CA TYR A 132 -0.11 11.98 -19.41
C TYR A 132 0.64 10.72 -18.99
N ARG A 133 1.90 10.55 -19.41
CA ARG A 133 2.75 9.45 -18.94
C ARG A 133 3.05 9.55 -17.44
N LEU A 134 3.38 10.74 -16.93
CA LEU A 134 3.65 10.95 -15.50
C LEU A 134 2.42 10.71 -14.63
N LEU A 135 1.23 11.03 -15.14
CA LEU A 135 -0.05 10.77 -14.48
C LEU A 135 -0.53 9.32 -14.65
N GLY A 136 0.20 8.48 -15.39
CA GLY A 136 -0.21 7.10 -15.68
C GLY A 136 -1.44 6.98 -16.58
N LEU A 137 -1.82 8.06 -17.29
CA LEU A 137 -2.97 8.09 -18.20
C LEU A 137 -2.64 7.48 -19.57
N VAL A 138 -1.36 7.50 -19.97
CA VAL A 138 -0.87 6.83 -21.18
C VAL A 138 -0.16 5.56 -20.73
N GLY A 139 -0.84 4.42 -20.87
CA GLY A 139 -0.29 3.13 -20.48
C GLY A 139 -1.24 2.17 -19.76
N THR A 140 -2.53 2.46 -19.62
CA THR A 140 -3.45 1.32 -19.46
C THR A 140 -3.26 0.45 -20.70
N PRO A 141 -2.86 -0.83 -20.60
CA PRO A 141 -3.01 -1.73 -21.73
C PRO A 141 -4.44 -1.51 -22.20
N LYS A 142 -4.63 -1.24 -23.52
CA LYS A 142 -5.95 -1.14 -24.13
C LYS A 142 -6.77 -2.23 -23.45
N PRO A 143 -7.83 -1.90 -22.67
CA PRO A 143 -8.52 -2.91 -21.88
C PRO A 143 -8.77 -4.04 -22.85
N GLU A 144 -8.23 -5.21 -22.55
CA GLU A 144 -8.39 -6.36 -23.41
C GLU A 144 -9.90 -6.57 -23.38
N ILE A 145 -10.58 -6.05 -24.40
CA ILE A 145 -12.01 -6.21 -24.57
C ILE A 145 -12.08 -7.70 -24.83
N ARG A 146 -12.24 -8.47 -23.75
CA ARG A 146 -12.65 -9.86 -23.88
C ARG A 146 -13.88 -9.75 -24.77
N PRO A 147 -13.88 -10.36 -25.95
CA PRO A 147 -15.08 -10.37 -26.76
C PRO A 147 -16.17 -10.82 -25.81
N VAL A 148 -17.17 -9.97 -25.60
CA VAL A 148 -18.35 -10.37 -24.84
C VAL A 148 -18.77 -11.66 -25.52
N PRO A 149 -18.87 -12.79 -24.79
CA PRO A 149 -19.34 -14.03 -25.40
C PRO A 149 -20.66 -13.65 -26.05
N THR A 150 -20.69 -13.66 -27.38
CA THR A 150 -21.92 -13.42 -28.11
C THR A 150 -22.79 -14.61 -27.77
N LEU A 151 -23.71 -14.40 -26.83
CA LEU A 151 -24.73 -15.37 -26.52
C LEU A 151 -25.35 -15.74 -27.86
N THR A 152 -25.36 -17.03 -28.15
CA THR A 152 -26.11 -17.54 -29.28
C THR A 152 -27.57 -17.13 -29.09
N ARG A 153 -28.32 -17.06 -30.19
CA ARG A 153 -29.74 -16.70 -30.14
C ARG A 153 -30.52 -17.58 -29.15
N GLU A 154 -30.15 -18.86 -29.05
CA GLU A 154 -30.73 -19.83 -28.12
C GLU A 154 -30.46 -19.44 -26.66
N GLU A 155 -29.21 -19.07 -26.32
CA GLU A 155 -28.85 -18.61 -24.97
C GLU A 155 -29.52 -17.27 -24.61
N HIS A 156 -29.79 -16.41 -25.60
CA HIS A 156 -30.58 -15.19 -25.40
C HIS A 156 -32.05 -15.50 -25.07
N GLU A 157 -32.67 -16.42 -25.82
CA GLU A 157 -34.06 -16.82 -25.59
C GLU A 157 -34.22 -17.55 -24.24
N GLU A 158 -33.24 -18.37 -23.83
CA GLU A 158 -33.22 -18.99 -22.50
C GLU A 158 -33.05 -17.98 -21.37
N ALA A 159 -32.14 -16.99 -21.53
CA ALA A 159 -31.93 -15.95 -20.54
C ALA A 159 -33.17 -15.05 -20.38
N GLU A 160 -33.82 -14.68 -21.48
CA GLU A 160 -35.07 -13.91 -21.45
C GLU A 160 -36.22 -14.70 -20.81
N SER A 161 -36.34 -15.99 -21.13
CA SER A 161 -37.34 -16.87 -20.52
C SER A 161 -37.09 -17.04 -19.01
N ALA A 162 -35.84 -17.27 -18.59
CA ALA A 162 -35.48 -17.39 -17.18
C ALA A 162 -35.75 -16.10 -16.38
N MET A 163 -35.47 -14.93 -16.96
CA MET A 163 -35.80 -13.63 -16.34
C MET A 163 -37.32 -13.42 -16.25
N PHE A 164 -38.06 -13.81 -17.28
CA PHE A 164 -39.52 -13.72 -17.30
C PHE A 164 -40.17 -14.57 -16.20
N TRP A 165 -39.72 -15.81 -16.02
CA TRP A 165 -40.24 -16.70 -14.97
C TRP A 165 -39.87 -16.24 -13.55
N ASN A 166 -38.66 -15.73 -13.32
CA ASN A 166 -38.30 -15.18 -12.01
C ASN A 166 -39.13 -13.93 -11.65
N THR A 167 -39.39 -13.05 -12.62
CA THR A 167 -40.19 -11.85 -12.39
C THR A 167 -41.66 -12.19 -12.12
N MET A 168 -42.22 -13.19 -12.80
CA MET A 168 -43.61 -13.62 -12.58
C MET A 168 -43.79 -14.43 -11.28
N GLY A 169 -42.76 -15.15 -10.82
CA GLY A 169 -42.78 -15.88 -9.54
C GLY A 169 -42.98 -14.96 -8.33
N ASP A 170 -42.37 -13.78 -8.35
CA ASP A 170 -42.52 -12.78 -7.28
C ASP A 170 -43.91 -12.10 -7.24
N TYR A 171 -44.66 -12.11 -8.36
CA TYR A 171 -46.00 -11.50 -8.44
C TYR A 171 -47.15 -12.44 -8.06
N LEU A 172 -46.92 -13.76 -8.07
CA LEU A 172 -47.96 -14.76 -7.80
C LEU A 172 -47.86 -15.39 -6.39
N GLY A 173 -46.90 -14.93 -5.57
CA GLY A 173 -46.57 -15.48 -4.25
C GLY A 173 -46.81 -14.54 -3.07
N ALA A 174 -47.88 -13.74 -3.07
CA ALA A 174 -48.32 -12.94 -1.92
C ALA A 174 -49.84 -13.08 -1.68
#